data_AF-A0A933MB29-F1
#
_entry.id   AF-A0A933MB29-F1
#
_cell.length_a   1.000
_cell.length_b   1.000
_cell.length_c   1.000
_cell.angle_alpha   90.00
_cell.angle_beta   90.00
_cell.angle_gamma   90.00
#
_symmetry.space_group_name_H-M   'P 1'
#
loop_
_entity.id
_entity.type
_entity.pdbx_description
1 polymer ?
#
loop_
_entity_poly.entity_id
_entity_poly.type
_entity_poly.pdbx_seq_one_letter_code
_entity_poly.pdbx_strand_id
1 'polypeptide(L)'
;MNGSEAFSTFLFLCVFVVLGSAAIGAFVRTLLRREAPGVGIFFLIWGSGFGGIPLLMGGAILLPSERPALFYALVFVFVMAIMLVALMPSELFQKDASGNFPTAIVGAILAMFGAAVLILTWREGLGIGLLFGGGMAIGGVVILFRAVLTALHAT
;
A
#
# COMPACT_ATOMS: atom_id res chain seq x y z
N MET A 1 -22.58 5.17 10.74
CA MET A 1 -22.18 5.10 9.32
C MET A 1 -22.51 3.70 8.84
N ASN A 2 -23.29 3.59 7.76
CA ASN A 2 -23.68 2.27 7.23
C ASN A 2 -22.48 1.54 6.62
N GLY A 3 -22.57 0.22 6.47
CA GLY A 3 -21.47 -0.61 5.96
C GLY A 3 -20.92 -0.21 4.57
N SER A 4 -21.73 0.37 3.68
CA SER A 4 -21.30 0.83 2.35
C SER A 4 -20.51 2.14 2.40
N GLU A 5 -20.96 3.11 3.18
CA GLU A 5 -20.24 4.37 3.42
C GLU A 5 -18.91 4.12 4.12
N ALA A 6 -18.87 3.17 5.06
CA ALA A 6 -17.65 2.75 5.73
C ALA A 6 -16.62 2.20 4.74
N PHE A 7 -17.07 1.37 3.80
CA PHE A 7 -16.20 0.81 2.78
C PHE A 7 -15.67 1.88 1.81
N SER A 8 -16.52 2.78 1.31
CA SER A 8 -16.10 3.88 0.45
C SER A 8 -15.12 4.83 1.14
N THR A 9 -15.36 5.12 2.43
CA THR A 9 -14.44 5.91 3.25
C THR A 9 -13.09 5.22 3.41
N PHE A 10 -13.10 3.91 3.66
CA PHE A 10 -11.88 3.11 3.69
C PHE A 10 -11.10 3.18 2.37
N LEU A 11 -11.77 3.01 1.22
CA LEU A 11 -11.14 3.13 -0.11
C LEU A 11 -10.47 4.48 -0.30
N PHE A 12 -11.19 5.55 0.04
CA PHE A 12 -10.69 6.92 -0.09
C PHE A 12 -9.44 7.13 0.77
N LEU A 13 -9.50 6.75 2.05
CA LEU A 13 -8.37 6.91 2.97
C LEU A 13 -7.17 6.06 2.55
N CYS A 14 -7.38 4.87 1.99
CA CYS A 14 -6.31 4.00 1.51
C CYS A 14 -5.40 4.67 0.46
N VAL A 15 -5.95 5.52 -0.42
CA VAL A 15 -5.14 6.22 -1.44
C VAL A 15 -4.09 7.11 -0.77
N PHE A 16 -4.50 7.93 0.19
CA PHE A 16 -3.60 8.82 0.90
C PHE A 16 -2.64 8.07 1.82
N VAL A 17 -3.14 7.04 2.51
CA VAL A 17 -2.33 6.15 3.34
C VAL A 17 -1.19 5.53 2.53
N VAL A 18 -1.47 5.01 1.32
CA VAL A 18 -0.45 4.42 0.46
C VAL A 18 0.61 5.45 0.04
N LEU A 19 0.19 6.65 -0.38
CA LEU A 19 1.11 7.72 -0.79
C LEU A 19 1.99 8.20 0.38
N GLY A 20 1.38 8.41 1.55
CA GLY A 20 2.09 8.81 2.75
C GLY A 20 3.06 7.74 3.25
N SER A 21 2.62 6.49 3.27
CA SER A 21 3.45 5.33 3.60
C SER A 21 4.62 5.14 2.65
N ALA A 22 4.43 5.36 1.35
CA ALA A 22 5.51 5.26 0.38
C ALA A 22 6.60 6.31 0.66
N ALA A 23 6.21 7.55 0.99
CA ALA A 23 7.15 8.60 1.39
C ALA A 23 7.89 8.24 2.69
N ILE A 24 7.20 7.74 3.72
CA ILE A 24 7.86 7.24 4.94
C ILE A 24 8.82 6.09 4.61
N GLY A 25 8.42 5.16 3.74
CA GLY A 25 9.25 4.05 3.29
C GLY A 25 10.52 4.51 2.57
N ALA A 26 10.43 5.57 1.75
CA ALA A 26 11.58 6.19 1.10
C ALA A 26 12.55 6.80 2.14
N PHE A 27 12.04 7.44 3.19
CA PHE A 27 12.89 7.89 4.30
C PHE A 27 13.55 6.70 5.03
N VAL A 28 12.79 5.68 5.42
CA VAL A 28 13.33 4.48 6.09
C VAL A 28 14.41 3.82 5.23
N ARG A 29 14.21 3.78 3.92
CA ARG A 29 15.20 3.31 2.96
C ARG A 29 16.52 4.08 3.07
N THR A 30 16.50 5.41 3.12
CA THR A 30 17.72 6.21 3.28
C THR A 30 18.48 5.86 4.55
N LEU A 31 17.77 5.57 5.65
CA LEU A 31 18.36 5.13 6.91
C LEU A 31 18.96 3.72 6.81
N LEU A 32 18.21 2.76 6.25
CA LEU A 32 18.61 1.36 6.16
C LEU A 32 19.75 1.14 5.17
N ARG A 33 19.75 1.85 4.05
CA ARG A 33 20.69 1.65 2.93
C ARG A 33 21.79 2.71 2.86
N ARG A 34 21.80 3.71 3.75
CA ARG A 34 22.74 4.84 3.77
C ARG A 34 22.79 5.60 2.43
N GLU A 35 21.64 5.68 1.74
CA GLU A 35 21.50 6.51 0.54
C GLU A 35 21.68 8.00 0.91
N ALA A 36 22.16 8.82 -0.03
CA ALA A 36 22.52 10.21 0.25
C ALA A 36 21.35 10.99 0.90
N PRO A 37 21.58 11.73 2.00
CA PRO A 37 20.52 12.26 2.88
C PRO A 37 19.69 13.43 2.28
N GLY A 38 19.80 13.70 0.98
CA GLY A 38 19.41 14.98 0.37
C GLY A 38 17.95 15.41 0.56
N VAL A 39 17.01 14.47 0.74
CA VAL A 39 15.56 14.77 0.83
C VAL A 39 14.81 13.90 1.84
N GLY A 40 15.50 13.08 2.64
CA GLY A 40 14.87 12.08 3.51
C GLY A 40 13.91 12.69 4.55
N ILE A 41 14.32 13.79 5.20
CA ILE A 41 13.49 14.49 6.20
C ILE A 41 12.21 15.05 5.57
N PHE A 42 12.28 15.56 4.33
CA PHE A 42 11.09 16.02 3.61
C PHE A 42 10.10 14.88 3.39
N PHE A 43 10.56 13.71 2.95
CA PHE A 43 9.69 12.54 2.77
C PHE A 43 9.09 12.02 4.07
N LEU A 44 9.81 12.13 5.19
CA LEU A 44 9.26 11.81 6.51
C LEU A 44 8.12 12.77 6.91
N ILE A 45 8.35 14.09 6.77
CA ILE A 45 7.35 15.11 7.11
C ILE A 45 6.13 14.98 6.21
N TRP A 46 6.35 14.84 4.91
CA TRP A 46 5.26 14.70 3.94
C TRP A 46 4.50 13.39 4.12
N GLY A 47 5.23 12.29 4.33
CA GLY A 47 4.66 10.97 4.54
C GLY A 47 3.86 10.85 5.84
N SER A 48 4.32 11.48 6.92
CA SER A 48 3.57 11.55 8.17
C SER A 48 2.30 12.39 8.06
N GLY A 49 2.30 13.46 7.27
CA GLY A 49 1.08 14.22 6.95
C GLY A 49 0.08 13.39 6.11
N PHE A 50 0.51 12.90 4.95
CA PHE A 50 -0.36 12.19 4.01
C PHE A 50 -0.74 10.78 4.46
N GLY A 51 0.05 10.14 5.32
CA GLY A 51 -0.25 8.80 5.85
C GLY A 51 -0.89 8.85 7.24
N GLY A 52 -0.40 9.72 8.12
CA GLY A 52 -0.85 9.84 9.50
C GLY A 52 -2.21 10.51 9.66
N ILE A 53 -2.50 11.59 8.92
CA ILE A 53 -3.81 12.26 9.01
C ILE A 53 -4.94 11.32 8.56
N PRO A 54 -4.85 10.61 7.43
CA PRO A 54 -5.87 9.62 7.04
C PRO A 54 -6.00 8.45 8.01
N LEU A 55 -4.91 8.03 8.67
CA LEU A 55 -4.97 7.03 9.74
C LEU A 55 -5.76 7.53 10.94
N LEU A 56 -5.53 8.78 11.38
CA LEU A 56 -6.29 9.40 12.46
C LEU A 56 -7.77 9.55 12.10
N MET A 57 -8.06 10.03 10.88
CA MET A 57 -9.43 10.11 10.37
C MET A 57 -10.08 8.73 10.29
N GLY A 58 -9.35 7.72 9.80
CA GLY A 58 -9.81 6.34 9.75
C GLY A 58 -10.13 5.79 11.14
N GLY A 59 -9.31 6.10 12.15
CA GLY A 59 -9.59 5.73 13.54
C GLY A 59 -10.87 6.38 14.06
N ALA A 60 -11.05 7.68 13.81
CA ALA A 60 -12.24 8.41 14.27
C ALA A 60 -13.53 7.98 13.55
N ILE A 61 -13.45 7.52 12.30
CA ILE A 61 -14.62 7.25 11.45
C ILE A 61 -14.93 5.75 11.35
N LEU A 62 -13.92 4.90 11.15
CA LEU A 62 -14.09 3.47 10.87
C LEU A 62 -14.24 2.62 12.14
N LEU A 63 -13.51 2.91 13.23
CA LEU A 63 -13.65 2.17 14.50
C LEU A 63 -15.06 2.23 15.11
N PRO A 64 -15.79 3.37 15.10
CA PRO A 64 -17.16 3.41 15.60
C PRO A 64 -18.21 2.97 14.55
N SER A 65 -17.81 2.55 13.35
CA SER A 65 -18.73 2.11 12.30
C SER A 65 -19.22 0.67 12.51
N GLU A 66 -20.18 0.23 11.69
CA GLU A 66 -20.63 -1.18 11.66
C GLU A 66 -19.52 -2.15 11.18
N ARG A 67 -18.41 -1.63 10.65
CA ARG A 67 -17.28 -2.40 10.10
C ARG A 67 -15.94 -1.92 10.67
N PRO A 68 -15.71 -2.05 11.99
CA PRO A 68 -14.48 -1.59 12.64
C PRO A 68 -13.22 -2.26 12.09
N ALA A 69 -13.37 -3.46 11.53
CA ALA A 69 -12.27 -4.21 10.91
C ALA A 69 -11.60 -3.46 9.74
N LEU A 70 -12.31 -2.54 9.08
CA LEU A 70 -11.76 -1.71 8.00
C LEU A 70 -10.63 -0.79 8.50
N PHE A 71 -10.67 -0.34 9.75
CA PHE A 71 -9.56 0.43 10.33
C PHE A 71 -8.28 -0.41 10.43
N TYR A 72 -8.39 -1.66 10.87
CA TYR A 72 -7.22 -2.54 10.96
C TYR A 72 -6.64 -2.89 9.59
N ALA A 73 -7.49 -3.03 8.57
CA ALA A 73 -7.02 -3.13 7.19
C ALA A 73 -6.30 -1.87 6.71
N LEU A 74 -6.76 -0.68 7.11
CA LEU A 74 -6.09 0.59 6.79
C LEU A 74 -4.70 0.67 7.44
N VAL A 75 -4.58 0.27 8.71
CA VAL A 75 -3.29 0.15 9.42
C VAL A 75 -2.37 -0.86 8.73
N PHE A 76 -2.92 -2.01 8.31
CA PHE A 76 -2.16 -3.01 7.56
C PHE A 76 -1.61 -2.45 6.24
N VAL A 77 -2.44 -1.77 5.45
CA VAL A 77 -2.01 -1.12 4.20
C VAL A 77 -0.92 -0.08 4.48
N PHE A 78 -1.05 0.70 5.57
CA PHE A 78 -0.05 1.68 5.96
C PHE A 78 1.33 1.05 6.20
N VAL A 79 1.39 0.01 7.03
CA VAL A 79 2.65 -0.67 7.39
C VAL A 79 3.26 -1.37 6.18
N MET A 80 2.43 -2.08 5.40
CA MET A 80 2.92 -2.85 4.26
C MET A 80 3.46 -1.96 3.14
N ALA A 81 2.85 -0.80 2.89
CA ALA A 81 3.38 0.16 1.92
C ALA A 81 4.72 0.78 2.36
N ILE A 82 4.93 1.02 3.66
CA ILE A 82 6.25 1.44 4.19
C ILE A 82 7.28 0.34 3.93
N MET A 83 6.96 -0.90 4.33
CA MET A 83 7.86 -2.04 4.19
C MET A 83 8.24 -2.31 2.73
N LEU A 84 7.26 -2.22 1.83
CA LEU A 84 7.48 -2.38 0.40
C LEU A 84 8.54 -1.40 -0.11
N VAL A 85 8.37 -0.11 0.12
CA VAL A 85 9.29 0.91 -0.43
C VAL A 85 10.65 0.88 0.29
N ALA A 86 10.64 0.65 1.60
CA ALA A 86 11.87 0.55 2.40
C ALA A 86 12.77 -0.61 1.95
N LEU A 87 12.17 -1.77 1.64
CA LEU A 87 12.89 -2.99 1.32
C LEU A 87 13.12 -3.21 -0.18
N MET A 88 12.42 -2.47 -1.05
CA MET A 88 12.54 -2.65 -2.50
C MET A 88 14.02 -2.59 -2.96
N PRO A 89 14.51 -3.52 -3.80
CA PRO A 89 15.87 -3.43 -4.35
C PRO A 89 16.15 -2.09 -5.08
N SER A 90 17.36 -1.56 -4.94
CA SER A 90 17.81 -0.29 -5.59
C SER A 90 17.86 -0.40 -7.11
N GLU A 91 18.06 -1.61 -7.61
CA GLU A 91 18.19 -1.95 -9.02
C GLU A 91 16.85 -1.76 -9.74
N LEU A 92 15.74 -1.92 -9.02
CA LEU A 92 14.39 -1.61 -9.51
C LEU A 92 14.16 -0.09 -9.65
N PHE A 93 14.81 0.71 -8.80
CA PHE A 93 14.76 2.19 -8.83
C PHE A 93 15.76 2.80 -9.82
N GLN A 94 16.91 2.19 -10.06
CA GLN A 94 17.94 2.74 -10.96
C GLN A 94 17.70 2.38 -12.44
N LYS A 95 17.01 1.27 -12.73
CA LYS A 95 16.54 0.94 -14.10
C LYS A 95 15.39 1.84 -14.58
N ASP A 96 15.01 2.83 -13.78
CA ASP A 96 13.75 3.55 -13.87
C ASP A 96 13.72 4.73 -14.87
N ALA A 97 14.79 4.91 -15.65
CA ALA A 97 14.68 5.64 -16.91
C ALA A 97 13.90 4.85 -17.98
N SER A 98 13.62 3.55 -17.77
CA SER A 98 13.04 2.65 -18.78
C SER A 98 11.62 2.10 -18.51
N GLY A 99 10.96 2.48 -17.40
CA GLY A 99 9.49 2.37 -17.27
C GLY A 99 8.88 1.20 -16.48
N ASN A 100 9.64 0.46 -15.66
CA ASN A 100 9.14 -0.73 -14.94
C ASN A 100 8.73 -0.49 -13.46
N PHE A 101 9.13 0.62 -12.84
CA PHE A 101 8.86 0.90 -11.43
C PHE A 101 7.40 1.24 -11.10
N PRO A 102 6.66 2.01 -11.93
CA PRO A 102 5.24 2.24 -11.71
C PRO A 102 4.45 0.92 -11.67
N THR A 103 4.85 -0.04 -12.51
CA THR A 103 4.21 -1.36 -12.61
C THR A 103 4.44 -2.21 -11.35
N ALA A 104 5.67 -2.26 -10.81
CA ALA A 104 5.96 -2.99 -9.57
C ALA A 104 5.20 -2.41 -8.37
N ILE A 105 5.17 -1.09 -8.23
CA ILE A 105 4.44 -0.41 -7.15
C ILE A 105 2.93 -0.67 -7.28
N VAL A 106 2.36 -0.51 -8.47
CA VAL A 106 0.93 -0.80 -8.72
C VAL A 106 0.61 -2.25 -8.39
N GLY A 107 1.46 -3.20 -8.81
CA GLY A 107 1.30 -4.61 -8.50
C GLY A 107 1.28 -4.88 -7.00
N ALA A 108 2.24 -4.31 -6.26
CA ALA A 108 2.29 -4.48 -4.82
C ALA A 108 1.11 -3.80 -4.09
N ILE A 109 0.68 -2.61 -4.51
CA ILE A 109 -0.49 -1.94 -3.94
C ILE A 109 -1.75 -2.78 -4.16
N LEU A 110 -1.96 -3.28 -5.38
CA LEU A 110 -3.09 -4.16 -5.69
C LEU A 110 -3.04 -5.46 -4.89
N ALA A 111 -1.84 -6.03 -4.70
CA ALA A 111 -1.64 -7.24 -3.89
C ALA A 111 -2.01 -7.00 -2.41
N MET A 112 -1.49 -5.93 -1.81
CA MET A 112 -1.75 -5.58 -0.41
C MET A 112 -3.21 -5.21 -0.18
N PHE A 113 -3.77 -4.41 -1.08
CA PHE A 113 -5.15 -3.95 -1.00
C PHE A 113 -6.14 -5.11 -1.21
N GLY A 114 -5.89 -5.94 -2.23
CA GLY A 114 -6.67 -7.14 -2.50
C GLY A 114 -6.61 -8.15 -1.34
N ALA A 115 -5.43 -8.37 -0.76
CA ALA A 115 -5.26 -9.25 0.39
C ALA A 115 -6.02 -8.75 1.63
N ALA A 116 -5.98 -7.44 1.90
CA ALA A 116 -6.73 -6.83 2.98
C ALA A 116 -8.24 -7.01 2.80
N VAL A 117 -8.76 -6.79 1.59
CA VAL A 117 -10.19 -7.01 1.26
C VAL A 117 -10.56 -8.49 1.40
N LEU A 118 -9.70 -9.41 0.94
CA LEU A 118 -9.89 -10.86 1.08
C LEU A 118 -10.03 -11.26 2.55
N ILE A 119 -9.10 -10.86 3.40
CA ILE A 119 -9.10 -11.21 4.83
C ILE A 119 -10.37 -10.71 5.51
N LEU A 120 -10.81 -9.50 5.16
CA LEU A 120 -12.01 -8.89 5.74
C LEU A 120 -13.31 -9.56 5.29
N THR A 121 -13.36 -10.06 4.06
CA THR A 121 -14.59 -10.59 3.45
C THR A 121 -14.63 -12.12 3.44
N TRP A 122 -13.54 -12.81 3.80
CA TRP A 122 -13.46 -14.28 3.81
C TRP A 122 -14.51 -14.95 4.69
N ARG A 123 -14.87 -14.31 5.81
CA ARG A 123 -15.89 -14.82 6.73
C ARG A 123 -17.33 -14.65 6.23
N GLU A 124 -17.54 -13.79 5.23
CA GLU A 124 -18.85 -13.53 4.62
C GLU A 124 -19.21 -14.56 3.52
N GLY A 125 -18.27 -15.47 3.18
CA GLY A 125 -18.45 -16.49 2.14
C GLY A 125 -18.07 -16.00 0.73
N LEU A 126 -18.56 -16.71 -0.30
CA LEU A 126 -18.34 -16.36 -1.71
C LEU A 126 -19.18 -15.13 -2.11
N GLY A 127 -18.73 -13.96 -1.68
CA GLY A 127 -19.32 -12.65 -2.01
C GLY A 127 -18.50 -11.83 -3.00
N ILE A 128 -19.09 -10.73 -3.49
CA ILE A 128 -18.44 -9.79 -4.42
C ILE A 128 -17.12 -9.25 -3.83
N GLY A 129 -17.07 -9.01 -2.52
CA GLY A 129 -15.86 -8.58 -1.82
C GLY A 129 -14.71 -9.60 -1.91
N LEU A 130 -15.02 -10.89 -1.81
CA LEU A 130 -14.05 -11.98 -1.94
C LEU A 130 -13.50 -12.06 -3.36
N LEU A 131 -14.38 -11.97 -4.37
CA LEU A 131 -14.00 -12.02 -5.78
C LEU A 131 -13.18 -10.80 -6.20
N PHE A 132 -13.60 -9.61 -5.76
CA PHE A 132 -12.89 -8.37 -6.06
C PHE A 132 -11.54 -8.30 -5.34
N GLY A 133 -11.52 -8.61 -4.05
CA GLY A 133 -10.29 -8.69 -3.25
C GLY A 133 -9.32 -9.74 -3.80
N GLY A 134 -9.82 -10.93 -4.14
CA GLY A 134 -9.02 -12.00 -4.74
C GLY A 134 -8.47 -11.63 -6.11
N GLY A 135 -9.29 -11.04 -6.97
CA GLY A 135 -8.87 -10.56 -8.29
C GLY A 135 -7.77 -9.51 -8.20
N MET A 136 -7.92 -8.52 -7.31
CA MET A 136 -6.88 -7.51 -7.08
C MET A 136 -5.61 -8.12 -6.48
N ALA A 137 -5.75 -9.04 -5.52
CA ALA A 137 -4.61 -9.66 -4.86
C ALA A 137 -3.77 -10.45 -5.87
N ILE A 138 -4.42 -11.32 -6.63
CA ILE A 138 -3.78 -12.17 -7.64
C ILE A 138 -3.23 -11.31 -8.78
N GLY A 139 -4.02 -10.37 -9.30
CA GLY A 139 -3.58 -9.46 -10.36
C GLY A 139 -2.37 -8.65 -9.94
N GLY A 140 -2.39 -8.13 -8.71
CA GLY A 140 -1.26 -7.42 -8.12
C GLY A 140 0.00 -8.26 -8.00
N VAL A 141 -0.12 -9.49 -7.50
CA VAL A 141 1.01 -10.45 -7.41
C VAL A 141 1.57 -10.77 -8.80
N VAL A 142 0.73 -10.98 -9.81
CA VAL A 142 1.17 -11.27 -11.18
C VAL A 142 1.93 -10.09 -11.78
N ILE A 143 1.42 -8.87 -11.60
CA ILE A 143 2.06 -7.64 -12.07
C ILE A 143 3.42 -7.45 -11.37
N LEU A 144 3.46 -7.63 -10.05
CA LEU A 144 4.68 -7.51 -9.25
C LEU A 144 5.73 -8.56 -9.67
N PHE A 145 5.30 -9.82 -9.82
CA PHE A 145 6.18 -10.91 -10.22
C PHE A 145 6.75 -10.69 -11.61
N ARG A 146 5.93 -10.23 -12.57
CA ARG A 146 6.41 -9.84 -13.90
C ARG A 146 7.44 -8.72 -13.84
N ALA A 147 7.18 -7.68 -13.06
CA ALA A 147 8.13 -6.56 -12.93
C ALA A 147 9.49 -7.01 -12.35
N VAL A 148 9.47 -7.91 -11.35
CA VAL A 148 10.68 -8.51 -10.78
C VAL A 148 11.42 -9.36 -11.81
N LEU A 149 10.73 -10.23 -12.53
CA LEU A 149 11.36 -11.06 -13.59
C LEU A 149 11.99 -10.21 -14.69
N THR A 150 11.32 -9.15 -15.15
CA THR A 150 11.87 -8.23 -16.15
C THR A 150 13.12 -7.53 -15.63
N ALA A 151 13.14 -7.15 -14.35
CA ALA A 151 14.32 -6.54 -13.74
C ALA A 151 15.52 -7.50 -13.64
N LEU A 152 15.26 -8.77 -13.31
CA LEU A 152 16.26 -9.84 -13.19
C LEU A 152 16.80 -10.33 -14.54
N HIS A 153 16.02 -10.33 -15.61
CA HIS A 153 16.50 -10.75 -16.94
C HIS A 153 17.24 -9.64 -17.70
N ALA A 154 17.18 -8.40 -17.21
CA ALA A 154 17.91 -7.28 -17.78
C ALA A 154 19.29 -7.06 -17.11
N THR A 155 19.79 -8.02 -16.34
CA THR A 155 21.17 -8.10 -15.80
C THR A 155 21.91 -9.23 -16.51
#